data_AF-A0A496TAQ5-F1
#
_entry.id   AF-A0A496TAQ5-F1
#
_cell.length_a   1.000
_cell.length_b   1.000
_cell.length_c   1.000
_cell.angle_alpha   90.00
_cell.angle_beta   90.00
_cell.angle_gamma   90.00
#
_symmetry.space_group_name_H-M   'P 1'
#
loop_
_entity.id
_entity.type
_entity.pdbx_description
1 polymer ?
#
loop_
_entity_poly.entity_id
_entity_poly.type
_entity_poly.pdbx_seq_one_letter_code
_entity_poly.pdbx_strand_id
1 'polypeptide(L)'
;MSANPLFVYPLLTEEEAKSWFINSSSRSFLSRIGYKRKQWIRFELVYLPYFVFTYGVYRENENREVTVAVDGLCGTFTYFDLSGSYEEDGKKKTLFAPKISMTEAEKLASQEYQMNLLQTRIQGQGVGTRRKLLRCQLVYYPYWVGYFKRKGVFDFQTLDGVNGRSQGIRMRKVFLAAFTGRQLNNPK
;
A
#
# COMPACT_ATOMS: atom_id res chain seq x y z
N MET A 1 -15.44 9.49 -15.12
CA MET A 1 -15.69 10.45 -14.03
C MET A 1 -14.44 10.51 -13.17
N SER A 2 -13.69 11.60 -13.16
CA SER A 2 -12.54 11.73 -12.25
C SER A 2 -13.05 12.20 -10.89
N ALA A 3 -13.37 11.24 -10.01
CA ALA A 3 -13.55 11.55 -8.61
C ALA A 3 -12.23 12.11 -8.06
N ASN A 4 -12.32 13.10 -7.16
CA ASN A 4 -11.15 13.59 -6.43
C ASN A 4 -10.44 12.41 -5.76
N PRO A 5 -9.09 12.40 -5.72
CA PRO A 5 -8.37 11.36 -5.02
C PRO A 5 -8.73 11.37 -3.54
N LEU A 6 -8.85 10.19 -2.94
CA LEU A 6 -9.03 10.07 -1.48
C LEU A 6 -7.68 9.88 -0.80
N PHE A 7 -7.57 10.34 0.43
CA PHE A 7 -6.41 10.13 1.27
C PHE A 7 -6.83 9.34 2.50
N VAL A 8 -6.18 8.21 2.77
CA VAL A 8 -6.46 7.42 3.97
C VAL A 8 -5.82 8.08 5.19
N TYR A 9 -6.60 8.21 6.28
CA TYR A 9 -6.11 8.74 7.54
C TYR A 9 -5.07 7.79 8.16
N PRO A 10 -3.87 8.26 8.54
CA PRO A 10 -2.88 7.42 9.20
C PRO A 10 -3.30 7.24 10.67
N LEU A 11 -3.69 6.03 11.06
CA LEU A 11 -4.04 5.72 12.45
C LEU A 11 -2.82 5.66 13.36
N LEU A 12 -1.63 5.37 12.80
CA LEU A 12 -0.39 5.36 13.54
C LEU A 12 0.27 6.74 13.55
N THR A 13 0.56 7.25 14.74
CA THR A 13 1.25 8.53 14.94
C THR A 13 2.74 8.47 14.59
N GLU A 14 3.38 9.64 14.46
CA GLU A 14 4.81 9.74 14.18
C GLU A 14 5.64 9.16 15.33
N GLU A 15 5.25 9.41 16.58
CA GLU A 15 5.91 8.95 17.79
C GLU A 15 5.87 7.42 17.89
N GLU A 16 4.70 6.81 17.62
CA GLU A 16 4.53 5.37 17.62
C GLU A 16 5.37 4.70 16.52
N ALA A 17 5.37 5.27 15.31
CA ALA A 17 6.18 4.78 14.21
C ALA A 17 7.68 4.85 14.52
N LYS A 18 8.16 5.99 15.04
CA LYS A 18 9.55 6.19 15.49
C LYS A 18 9.94 5.17 16.55
N SER A 19 9.10 5.00 17.57
CA SER A 19 9.30 4.02 18.64
C SER A 19 9.43 2.61 18.07
N TRP A 20 8.55 2.23 17.13
CA TRP A 20 8.61 0.94 16.46
C TRP A 20 9.91 0.73 15.68
N PHE A 21 10.38 1.71 14.91
CA PHE A 21 11.64 1.60 14.14
C PHE A 21 12.86 1.43 15.06
N ILE A 22 12.92 2.22 16.13
CA ILE A 22 14.03 2.18 17.09
C ILE A 22 14.04 0.83 17.82
N ASN A 23 12.87 0.32 18.22
CA ASN A 23 12.72 -0.92 18.99
C ASN A 23 12.74 -2.20 18.15
N SER A 24 12.31 -2.17 16.90
CA SER A 24 12.44 -3.33 15.99
C SER A 24 13.90 -3.67 15.70
N SER A 25 14.79 -2.69 15.84
CA SER A 25 16.23 -2.84 15.59
C SER A 25 17.00 -3.47 16.76
N SER A 26 16.39 -3.59 17.94
CA SER A 26 17.02 -4.18 19.15
C SER A 26 16.60 -5.63 19.41
N ARG A 27 15.64 -6.19 18.65
CA ARG A 27 15.05 -7.52 18.89
C ARG A 27 15.81 -8.70 18.29
N SER A 28 16.91 -8.48 17.55
CA SER A 28 17.72 -9.60 17.03
C SER A 28 18.83 -9.94 18.02
N PHE A 29 18.86 -11.18 18.52
CA PHE A 29 19.95 -11.70 19.36
C PHE A 29 21.33 -11.51 18.69
N LEU A 30 21.38 -11.57 17.35
CA LEU A 30 22.58 -11.29 16.55
C LEU A 30 22.99 -9.81 16.49
N SER A 31 22.08 -8.86 16.77
CA SER A 31 22.43 -7.43 16.88
C SER A 31 23.19 -7.08 18.16
N ARG A 32 23.21 -7.98 19.14
CA ARG A 32 24.06 -7.85 20.35
C ARG A 32 25.50 -8.30 20.11
N ILE A 33 25.75 -9.09 19.07
CA ILE A 33 27.08 -9.64 18.74
C ILE A 33 27.59 -8.94 17.47
N GLY A 34 28.17 -7.74 17.63
CA GLY A 34 29.02 -7.10 16.62
C GLY A 34 28.33 -6.46 15.40
N TYR A 35 27.03 -6.60 15.20
CA TYR A 35 26.32 -5.86 14.15
C TYR A 35 26.08 -4.41 14.59
N LYS A 36 26.83 -3.46 13.99
CA LYS A 36 26.61 -2.00 14.19
C LYS A 36 25.12 -1.67 14.11
N ARG A 37 24.61 -1.07 15.19
CA ARG A 37 23.21 -0.63 15.33
C ARG A 37 22.84 0.29 14.16
N LYS A 38 21.60 0.21 13.69
CA LYS A 38 21.10 1.16 12.68
C LYS A 38 21.20 2.58 13.22
N GLN A 39 21.86 3.46 12.48
CA GLN A 39 21.84 4.88 12.76
C GLN A 39 20.67 5.50 12.00
N TRP A 40 19.56 5.74 12.69
CA TRP A 40 18.40 6.40 12.11
C TRP A 40 18.72 7.85 11.75
N ILE A 41 18.31 8.28 10.56
CA ILE A 41 18.64 9.59 9.99
C ILE A 41 17.39 10.47 9.91
N ARG A 42 16.29 9.89 9.40
CA ARG A 42 15.05 10.62 9.15
C ARG A 42 13.88 9.65 9.21
N PHE A 43 12.73 10.19 9.60
CA PHE A 43 11.43 9.55 9.49
C PHE A 43 10.52 10.45 8.68
N GLU A 44 9.64 9.88 7.88
CA GLU A 44 8.60 10.65 7.19
C GLU A 44 7.36 9.80 6.92
N LEU A 45 6.23 10.49 6.76
CA LEU A 45 4.99 9.92 6.29
C LEU A 45 4.88 10.12 4.77
N VAL A 46 4.76 9.02 4.05
CA VAL A 46 4.57 9.03 2.59
C VAL A 46 3.23 8.43 2.22
N TYR A 47 2.69 8.86 1.08
CA TYR A 47 1.45 8.34 0.53
C TYR A 47 1.70 7.76 -0.86
N LEU A 48 1.40 6.48 -1.00
CA LEU A 48 1.52 5.78 -2.27
C LEU A 48 0.16 5.72 -2.97
N PRO A 49 0.13 5.93 -4.30
CA PRO A 49 -1.12 5.87 -5.07
C PRO A 49 -1.56 4.42 -5.25
N TYR A 50 -2.85 4.17 -5.03
CA TYR A 50 -3.52 2.91 -5.33
C TYR A 50 -4.77 3.17 -6.15
N PHE A 51 -4.99 2.38 -7.18
CA PHE A 51 -6.27 2.30 -7.86
C PHE A 51 -7.10 1.22 -7.18
N VAL A 52 -8.20 1.65 -6.56
CA VAL A 52 -9.12 0.77 -5.84
C VAL A 52 -10.34 0.51 -6.70
N PHE A 53 -10.70 -0.77 -6.85
CA PHE A 53 -11.81 -1.25 -7.65
C PHE A 53 -12.76 -2.05 -6.77
N THR A 54 -14.03 -1.68 -6.79
CA THR A 54 -15.10 -2.44 -6.12
C THR A 54 -15.95 -3.13 -7.18
N TYR A 55 -15.98 -4.46 -7.12
CA TYR A 55 -16.77 -5.31 -7.98
C TYR A 55 -17.98 -5.85 -7.24
N GLY A 56 -19.15 -5.78 -7.87
CA GLY A 56 -20.31 -6.55 -7.45
C GLY A 56 -20.17 -7.98 -7.97
N VAL A 57 -20.18 -8.94 -7.06
CA VAL A 57 -20.11 -10.38 -7.35
C VAL A 57 -21.49 -10.98 -7.10
N TYR A 58 -22.09 -11.51 -8.16
CA TYR A 58 -23.45 -12.05 -8.13
C TYR A 58 -23.41 -13.59 -8.17
N ARG A 59 -24.07 -14.22 -7.21
CA ARG A 59 -24.43 -15.65 -7.18
C ARG A 59 -25.95 -15.77 -7.12
N GLU A 60 -26.46 -16.94 -7.48
CA GLU A 60 -27.91 -17.23 -7.52
C GLU A 60 -28.67 -16.77 -6.27
N ASN A 61 -28.04 -16.82 -5.08
CA ASN A 61 -28.64 -16.42 -3.81
C ASN A 61 -27.86 -15.33 -3.03
N GLU A 62 -26.78 -14.77 -3.57
CA GLU A 62 -25.95 -13.80 -2.84
C GLU A 62 -25.36 -12.71 -3.73
N ASN A 63 -25.51 -11.47 -3.30
CA ASN A 63 -24.81 -10.31 -3.86
C ASN A 63 -23.80 -9.82 -2.85
N ARG A 64 -22.52 -9.87 -3.20
CA ARG A 64 -21.44 -9.38 -2.33
C ARG A 64 -20.57 -8.41 -3.11
N GLU A 65 -20.08 -7.38 -2.43
CA GLU A 65 -19.05 -6.52 -2.99
C GLU A 65 -17.68 -7.04 -2.62
N VAL A 66 -16.76 -7.03 -3.58
CA VAL A 66 -15.35 -7.33 -3.37
C VAL A 66 -14.53 -6.14 -3.79
N THR A 67 -13.69 -5.67 -2.87
CA THR A 67 -12.77 -4.57 -3.13
C THR A 67 -11.34 -5.09 -3.26
N VAL A 68 -10.67 -4.62 -4.30
CA VAL A 68 -9.27 -4.91 -4.59
C VAL A 68 -8.55 -3.62 -4.90
N ALA A 69 -7.24 -3.59 -4.69
CA ALA A 69 -6.40 -2.47 -5.04
C ALA A 69 -5.21 -2.91 -5.89
N VAL A 70 -4.78 -2.01 -6.76
CA VAL A 70 -3.57 -2.16 -7.56
C VAL A 70 -2.71 -0.93 -7.29
N ASP A 71 -1.46 -1.16 -6.86
CA ASP A 71 -0.54 -0.05 -6.63
C ASP A 71 -0.26 0.69 -7.96
N GLY A 72 -0.31 2.02 -7.91
CA GLY A 72 -0.18 2.87 -9.08
C GLY A 72 1.26 3.01 -9.60
N LEU A 73 2.25 2.36 -8.98
CA LEU A 73 3.67 2.51 -9.34
C LEU A 73 4.20 1.29 -10.09
N CYS A 74 3.84 0.08 -9.66
CA CYS A 74 4.31 -1.20 -10.17
C CYS A 74 3.17 -2.13 -10.62
N GLY A 75 1.90 -1.79 -10.38
CA GLY A 75 0.77 -2.63 -10.78
C GLY A 75 0.55 -3.86 -9.89
N THR A 76 1.04 -3.84 -8.66
CA THR A 76 0.92 -4.94 -7.70
C THR A 76 -0.51 -5.02 -7.15
N PHE A 77 -1.15 -6.16 -7.36
CA PHE A 77 -2.47 -6.46 -6.81
C PHE A 77 -2.45 -6.79 -5.32
N THR A 78 -3.41 -6.23 -4.57
CA THR A 78 -3.70 -6.61 -3.19
C THR A 78 -5.21 -6.61 -2.92
N TYR A 79 -5.64 -7.45 -1.97
CA TYR A 79 -6.95 -7.25 -1.34
C TYR A 79 -6.87 -6.00 -0.47
N PHE A 80 -7.94 -5.22 -0.49
CA PHE A 80 -7.97 -3.90 0.15
C PHE A 80 -9.28 -3.75 0.91
N ASP A 81 -9.16 -3.40 2.18
CA ASP A 81 -10.30 -3.07 3.01
C ASP A 81 -10.46 -1.54 3.04
N LEU A 82 -11.63 -1.07 2.61
CA LEU A 82 -11.98 0.35 2.58
C LEU A 82 -12.47 0.87 3.95
N SER A 83 -12.48 0.04 5.00
CA SER A 83 -13.01 0.37 6.34
C SER A 83 -12.29 1.52 7.08
N GLY A 84 -11.30 2.18 6.45
CA GLY A 84 -10.58 3.32 7.02
C GLY A 84 -11.32 4.65 6.90
N SER A 85 -10.96 5.59 7.78
CA SER A 85 -11.33 7.00 7.66
C SER A 85 -10.54 7.68 6.54
N TYR A 86 -11.17 8.57 5.80
CA TYR A 86 -10.53 9.36 4.74
C TYR A 86 -10.43 10.83 5.16
N GLU A 87 -9.38 11.50 4.71
CA GLU A 87 -9.21 12.95 4.83
C GLU A 87 -9.48 13.62 3.49
N GLU A 88 -10.06 14.82 3.53
CA GLU A 88 -10.37 15.62 2.33
C GLU A 88 -9.14 16.31 1.72
N ASP A 89 -8.01 16.39 2.43
CA ASP A 89 -6.88 17.22 1.99
C ASP A 89 -5.51 16.51 2.03
N GLY A 90 -4.82 16.58 0.89
CA GLY A 90 -3.45 16.12 0.69
C GLY A 90 -2.37 17.08 1.20
N LYS A 91 -2.76 18.26 1.73
CA LYS A 91 -1.82 19.30 2.18
C LYS A 91 -0.82 18.75 3.23
N LYS A 92 0.47 19.05 3.00
CA LYS A 92 1.63 18.64 3.81
C LYS A 92 2.04 17.15 3.75
N LYS A 93 1.60 16.39 2.74
CA LYS A 93 1.97 14.97 2.59
C LYS A 93 3.03 14.78 1.48
N THR A 94 3.94 13.81 1.64
CA THR A 94 4.82 13.36 0.56
C THR A 94 4.01 12.44 -0.35
N LEU A 95 3.59 12.95 -1.51
CA LEU A 95 2.74 12.25 -2.47
C LEU A 95 3.55 11.81 -3.71
N PHE A 96 3.24 10.64 -4.25
CA PHE A 96 3.87 10.15 -5.49
C PHE A 96 2.85 10.02 -6.61
N ALA A 97 3.20 10.48 -7.81
CA ALA A 97 2.34 10.32 -8.96
C ALA A 97 2.22 8.83 -9.35
N PRO A 98 1.02 8.33 -9.71
CA PRO A 98 0.91 7.02 -10.32
C PRO A 98 1.70 6.99 -11.64
N LYS A 99 2.41 5.89 -11.88
CA LYS A 99 3.16 5.59 -13.11
C LYS A 99 2.34 4.78 -14.11
N ILE A 100 1.36 4.02 -13.65
CA ILE A 100 0.42 3.29 -14.52
C ILE A 100 -0.92 4.02 -14.60
N SER A 101 -1.67 3.78 -15.67
CA SER A 101 -3.00 4.36 -15.84
C SER A 101 -4.07 3.57 -15.06
N MET A 102 -5.21 4.20 -14.78
CA MET A 102 -6.35 3.51 -14.15
C MET A 102 -6.87 2.35 -15.02
N THR A 103 -6.89 2.51 -16.35
CA THR A 103 -7.30 1.46 -17.29
C THR A 103 -6.34 0.26 -17.26
N GLU A 104 -5.04 0.51 -17.18
CA GLU A 104 -4.04 -0.54 -17.03
C GLU A 104 -4.17 -1.26 -15.68
N ALA A 105 -4.36 -0.50 -14.60
CA ALA A 105 -4.60 -1.05 -13.27
C ALA A 105 -5.88 -1.90 -13.20
N GLU A 106 -6.96 -1.48 -13.87
CA GLU A 106 -8.20 -2.27 -13.96
C GLU A 106 -7.97 -3.59 -14.68
N LYS A 107 -7.21 -3.58 -15.79
CA LYS A 107 -6.85 -4.80 -16.52
C LYS A 107 -6.08 -5.77 -15.62
N LEU A 108 -5.08 -5.27 -14.87
CA LEU A 108 -4.31 -6.07 -13.92
C LEU A 108 -5.19 -6.62 -12.79
N ALA A 109 -6.03 -5.77 -12.19
CA ALA A 109 -6.97 -6.17 -11.13
C ALA A 109 -7.91 -7.27 -11.61
N SER A 110 -8.46 -7.10 -12.82
CA SER A 110 -9.35 -8.03 -13.47
C SER A 110 -8.69 -9.40 -13.69
N GLN A 111 -7.46 -9.42 -14.20
CA GLN A 111 -6.70 -10.63 -14.49
C GLN A 111 -6.35 -11.40 -13.21
N GLU A 112 -5.77 -10.73 -12.22
CA GLU A 112 -5.36 -11.38 -10.98
C GLU A 112 -6.56 -11.91 -10.19
N TYR A 113 -7.66 -11.15 -10.16
CA TYR A 113 -8.89 -11.61 -9.52
C TYR A 113 -9.46 -12.86 -10.21
N GLN A 114 -9.46 -12.91 -11.54
CA GLN A 114 -9.87 -14.11 -12.29
C GLN A 114 -9.00 -15.32 -11.94
N MET A 115 -7.68 -15.15 -11.86
CA MET A 115 -6.77 -16.21 -11.46
C MET A 115 -7.05 -16.72 -10.05
N ASN A 116 -7.31 -15.81 -9.11
CA ASN A 116 -7.70 -16.18 -7.73
C ASN A 116 -9.02 -16.95 -7.69
N LEU A 117 -10.01 -16.58 -8.53
CA LEU A 117 -11.26 -17.33 -8.66
C LEU A 117 -11.07 -18.73 -9.26
N LEU A 118 -10.18 -18.88 -10.24
CA LEU A 118 -9.86 -20.19 -10.81
C LEU A 118 -9.21 -21.10 -9.76
N GLN A 119 -8.29 -20.56 -8.95
CA GLN A 119 -7.67 -21.29 -7.86
C GLN A 119 -8.69 -21.75 -6.82
N THR A 120 -9.63 -20.88 -6.40
CA THR A 120 -10.68 -21.26 -5.44
C THR A 120 -11.66 -22.29 -6.02
N ARG A 121 -11.98 -22.23 -7.32
CA ARG A 121 -12.76 -23.28 -8.01
C ARG A 121 -12.07 -24.64 -7.96
N ILE A 122 -10.78 -24.67 -8.29
CA ILE A 122 -9.97 -25.91 -8.26
C ILE A 122 -9.95 -26.48 -6.84
N GLN A 123 -9.97 -25.62 -5.81
CA GLN A 123 -10.06 -26.00 -4.40
C GLN A 123 -11.49 -26.32 -3.93
N GLY A 124 -12.46 -26.45 -4.85
CA GLY A 124 -13.83 -26.87 -4.55
C GLY A 124 -14.73 -25.80 -3.92
N GLN A 125 -14.25 -24.55 -3.82
CA GLN A 125 -15.08 -23.44 -3.35
C GLN A 125 -15.85 -22.88 -4.55
N GLY A 126 -17.19 -22.94 -4.50
CA GLY A 126 -18.06 -22.40 -5.55
C GLY A 126 -17.67 -20.96 -5.90
N VAL A 127 -17.82 -20.56 -7.17
CA VAL A 127 -17.35 -19.27 -7.69
C VAL A 127 -18.52 -18.43 -8.19
N GLY A 128 -18.54 -17.13 -7.89
CA GLY A 128 -19.53 -16.21 -8.44
C GLY A 128 -19.32 -16.01 -9.94
N THR A 129 -20.36 -16.19 -10.73
CA THR A 129 -20.26 -16.33 -12.19
C THR A 129 -20.26 -15.00 -12.93
N ARG A 130 -20.82 -13.94 -12.33
CA ARG A 130 -20.98 -12.63 -12.98
C ARG A 130 -20.40 -11.53 -12.09
N ARG A 131 -19.57 -10.66 -12.68
CA ARG A 131 -19.05 -9.46 -12.03
C ARG A 131 -19.45 -8.20 -12.78
N LYS A 132 -19.64 -7.12 -12.04
CA LYS A 132 -19.82 -5.76 -12.57
C LYS A 132 -18.91 -4.81 -11.79
N LEU A 133 -18.11 -4.00 -12.48
CA LEU A 133 -17.39 -2.92 -11.83
C LEU A 133 -18.41 -1.89 -11.33
N LEU A 134 -18.43 -1.65 -10.03
CA LEU A 134 -19.35 -0.70 -9.39
C LEU A 134 -18.67 0.64 -9.18
N ARG A 135 -17.42 0.63 -8.71
CA ARG A 135 -16.66 1.83 -8.34
C ARG A 135 -15.18 1.66 -8.69
N CYS A 136 -14.56 2.75 -9.12
CA CYS A 136 -13.11 2.87 -9.29
C CYS A 136 -12.64 4.21 -8.72
N GLN A 137 -11.56 4.20 -7.94
CA GLN A 137 -11.06 5.42 -7.28
C GLN A 137 -9.55 5.40 -7.14
N LEU A 138 -8.92 6.58 -7.24
CA LEU A 138 -7.54 6.78 -6.83
C LEU A 138 -7.51 7.07 -5.33
N VAL A 139 -6.80 6.24 -4.58
CA VAL A 139 -6.63 6.34 -3.13
C VAL A 139 -5.14 6.47 -2.82
N TYR A 140 -4.78 7.45 -2.03
CA TYR A 140 -3.45 7.63 -1.47
C TYR A 140 -3.40 6.98 -0.10
N TYR A 141 -2.54 5.95 0.04
CA TYR A 141 -2.44 5.15 1.27
C TYR A 141 -1.16 5.49 2.06
N PRO A 142 -1.25 5.71 3.39
CA PRO A 142 -0.14 6.18 4.21
C PRO A 142 0.84 5.06 4.59
N TYR A 143 2.12 5.38 4.56
CA TYR A 143 3.21 4.56 5.08
C TYR A 143 4.23 5.42 5.82
N TRP A 144 4.65 4.96 6.98
CA TRP A 144 5.81 5.53 7.66
C TRP A 144 7.09 4.93 7.08
N VAL A 145 8.07 5.78 6.78
CA VAL A 145 9.38 5.38 6.27
C VAL A 145 10.45 5.88 7.22
N GLY A 146 11.27 4.96 7.72
CA GLY A 146 12.46 5.28 8.49
C GLY A 146 13.70 5.04 7.64
N TYR A 147 14.53 6.07 7.47
CA TYR A 147 15.82 5.97 6.78
C TYR A 147 16.94 5.79 7.79
N PHE A 148 17.89 4.90 7.50
CA PHE A 148 19.01 4.62 8.38
C PHE A 148 20.29 4.31 7.61
N LYS A 149 21.42 4.47 8.30
CA LYS A 149 22.74 4.02 7.84
C LYS A 149 23.18 2.79 8.62
N ARG A 150 23.73 1.80 7.91
CA ARG A 150 24.33 0.59 8.50
C ARG A 150 25.56 0.17 7.70
N LYS A 151 26.71 0.03 8.38
CA LYS A 151 28.01 -0.29 7.76
C LYS A 151 28.36 0.62 6.56
N GLY A 152 28.05 1.92 6.66
CA GLY A 152 28.33 2.88 5.59
C GLY A 152 27.24 3.00 4.52
N VAL A 153 26.30 2.04 4.44
CA VAL A 153 25.25 1.99 3.42
C VAL A 153 23.95 2.60 3.94
N PHE A 154 23.28 3.41 3.11
CA PHE A 154 21.95 3.95 3.38
C PHE A 154 20.87 2.95 2.98
N ASP A 155 19.85 2.81 3.82
CA ASP A 155 18.72 1.91 3.60
C ASP A 155 17.48 2.45 4.35
N PHE A 156 16.33 1.81 4.16
CA PHE A 156 15.08 2.21 4.79
C PHE A 156 14.23 1.02 5.25
N GLN A 157 13.36 1.28 6.22
CA GLN A 157 12.28 0.38 6.65
C GLN A 157 10.95 1.10 6.55
N THR A 158 9.88 0.32 6.41
CA THR A 158 8.54 0.84 6.16
C THR A 158 7.50 0.17 7.02
N LEU A 159 6.53 0.96 7.47
CA LEU A 159 5.43 0.55 8.32
C LEU A 159 4.12 1.02 7.69
N ASP A 160 3.11 0.16 7.70
CA ASP A 160 1.75 0.53 7.32
C ASP A 160 1.23 1.63 8.25
N GLY A 161 0.78 2.75 7.69
CA GLY A 161 0.29 3.91 8.47
C GLY A 161 -1.05 3.66 9.16
N VAL A 162 -1.78 2.60 8.81
CA VAL A 162 -3.09 2.26 9.39
C VAL A 162 -2.95 1.15 10.43
N ASN A 163 -2.31 0.04 10.06
CA ASN A 163 -2.27 -1.16 10.93
C ASN A 163 -0.92 -1.41 11.62
N GLY A 164 0.11 -0.59 11.34
CA GLY A 164 1.41 -0.71 11.99
C GLY A 164 2.19 -1.98 11.61
N ARG A 165 1.82 -2.70 10.53
CA ARG A 165 2.56 -3.89 10.08
C ARG A 165 3.78 -3.50 9.24
N SER A 166 4.89 -4.18 9.50
CA SER A 166 6.09 -4.03 8.67
C SER A 166 5.80 -4.54 7.26
N GLN A 167 6.13 -3.72 6.27
CA GLN A 167 5.97 -4.12 4.88
C GLN A 167 7.22 -4.85 4.38
N GLY A 168 7.01 -5.99 3.72
CA GLY A 168 8.08 -6.90 3.29
C GLY A 168 8.70 -6.56 1.92
N ILE A 169 9.43 -7.52 1.35
CA ILE A 169 10.16 -7.39 0.08
C ILE A 169 9.26 -6.96 -1.08
N ARG A 170 8.01 -7.43 -1.12
CA ARG A 170 7.06 -7.10 -2.18
C ARG A 170 6.84 -5.58 -2.28
N MET A 171 6.60 -4.93 -1.15
CA MET A 171 6.40 -3.48 -1.09
C MET A 171 7.70 -2.70 -1.26
N ARG A 172 8.86 -3.27 -0.91
CA ARG A 172 10.16 -2.59 -1.09
C ARG A 172 10.38 -2.15 -2.54
N LYS A 173 9.97 -2.96 -3.54
CA LYS A 173 10.04 -2.59 -4.96
C LYS A 173 9.18 -1.37 -5.29
N VAL A 174 7.96 -1.32 -4.73
CA VAL A 174 7.03 -0.20 -4.88
C VAL A 174 7.62 1.09 -4.29
N PHE A 175 8.20 1.04 -3.08
CA PHE A 175 8.88 2.20 -2.48
C PHE A 175 10.07 2.68 -3.32
N LEU A 176 10.92 1.76 -3.81
CA LEU A 176 12.03 2.12 -4.69
C LEU A 176 11.53 2.76 -5.99
N ALA A 177 10.44 2.26 -6.57
CA ALA A 177 9.80 2.87 -7.74
C ALA A 177 9.25 4.26 -7.42
N ALA A 178 8.68 4.47 -6.23
CA ALA A 178 8.20 5.78 -5.77
C ALA A 178 9.36 6.78 -5.66
N PHE A 179 10.42 6.43 -4.95
CA PHE A 179 11.55 7.32 -4.63
C PHE A 179 12.45 7.65 -5.83
N THR A 180 12.39 6.84 -6.89
CA THR A 180 13.02 7.14 -8.18
C THR A 180 12.07 7.85 -9.16
N GLY A 181 10.80 7.99 -8.80
CA GLY A 181 9.76 8.59 -9.62
C GLY A 181 9.53 10.08 -9.33
N ARG A 182 8.51 10.64 -9.99
CA ARG A 182 8.10 12.03 -9.79
C ARG A 182 7.29 12.16 -8.50
N GLN A 183 7.83 12.88 -7.53
CA GLN A 183 7.06 13.36 -6.38
C GLN A 183 6.10 14.45 -6.85
N LEU A 184 4.86 14.42 -6.37
CA LEU A 184 3.92 15.52 -6.55
C LEU A 184 4.29 16.57 -5.49
N ASN A 185 5.09 17.56 -5.90
CA ASN A 185 5.52 18.63 -5.00
C ASN A 185 4.30 19.34 -4.41
N ASN A 186 4.35 19.62 -3.10
CA ASN A 186 3.50 20.66 -2.54
C ASN A 186 3.87 21.99 -3.22
N PRO A 187 2.91 22.81 -3.66
CA PRO A 187 3.19 24.23 -3.75
C PRO A 187 3.68 24.68 -2.38
N LYS A 188 4.85 25.33 -2.34
CA LYS A 188 5.37 25.97 -1.13
C LYS A 188 4.35 26.95 -0.57
#